data_AF-A0A6B2LFK5-F1
#
_entry.id   AF-A0A6B2LFK5-F1
#
_cell.length_a   1.000
_cell.length_b   1.000
_cell.length_c   1.000
_cell.angle_alpha   90.00
_cell.angle_beta   90.00
_cell.angle_gamma   90.00
#
_symmetry.space_group_name_H-M   'P 1'
#
loop_
_entity.id
_entity.type
_entity.pdbx_description
1 polymer ?
#
loop_
_entity_poly.entity_id
_entity_poly.type
_entity_poly.pdbx_seq_one_letter_code
_entity_poly.pdbx_strand_id
1 'polypeptide(L)'
;MPRLPFPIEDGIEPVFSSRSLKFHYQDIQSHYCRKLNYLLEGTGHEMRRLEEIIVFYREYNVAPHIFNTASMIYNHSFMWICMSPYGEPPSAWMKNIINLNFGSMERFKLIWKMKCLQSFGCSWCWLVENDGRLDIVVSANAANPVGRARLNPLLAMDLWEHAYMIDYGTDVERYVENWLRCINWQFVEAMLQKIEPHPNIVPHPWENVPGEESINVLTDPSPENVVAEAYQKEERDNEPDDIYPD
;
A
#
# COMPACT_ATOMS: atom_id res chain seq x y z
N MET A 1 17.86 12.35 8.25
CA MET A 1 16.79 11.55 8.88
C MET A 1 15.59 12.44 9.15
N PRO A 2 14.44 12.18 8.53
CA PRO A 2 13.20 12.90 8.83
C PRO A 2 12.77 12.65 10.28
N ARG A 3 12.39 13.70 11.02
CA ARG A 3 12.06 13.62 12.45
C ARG A 3 10.77 12.81 12.68
N LEU A 4 10.77 11.91 13.66
CA LEU A 4 9.54 11.24 14.13
C LEU A 4 8.57 12.23 14.79
N PRO A 5 7.25 12.02 14.63
CA PRO A 5 6.24 12.86 15.28
C PRO A 5 6.02 12.51 16.77
N PHE A 6 6.61 11.42 17.27
CA PHE A 6 6.51 10.94 18.65
C PHE A 6 7.89 10.60 19.24
N PRO A 7 8.04 10.60 20.58
CA PRO A 7 9.25 10.13 21.26
C PRO A 7 9.52 8.65 20.99
N ILE A 8 10.79 8.26 20.83
CA ILE A 8 11.16 6.86 20.53
C ILE A 8 11.00 5.98 21.76
N GLU A 9 11.22 6.58 22.94
CA GLU A 9 11.19 5.95 24.25
C GLU A 9 9.79 5.42 24.61
N ASP A 10 8.75 6.01 24.04
CA ASP A 10 7.36 5.67 24.32
C ASP A 10 6.80 4.61 23.35
N GLY A 11 7.46 4.38 22.21
CA GLY A 11 6.93 3.54 21.13
C GLY A 11 5.72 4.18 20.43
N ILE A 12 4.92 3.33 19.76
CA ILE A 12 3.63 3.69 19.15
C ILE A 12 2.62 2.63 19.58
N GLU A 13 2.21 2.65 20.84
CA GLU A 13 1.29 1.66 21.40
C GLU A 13 -0.09 1.68 20.69
N PRO A 14 -0.75 0.52 20.50
CA PRO A 14 -0.30 -0.85 20.83
C PRO A 14 0.55 -1.52 19.75
N VAL A 15 1.05 -0.77 18.76
CA VAL A 15 1.64 -1.34 17.54
C VAL A 15 3.12 -1.62 17.71
N PHE A 16 3.89 -0.62 18.09
CA PHE A 16 5.34 -0.70 18.19
C PHE A 16 5.77 -0.45 19.62
N SER A 17 6.47 -1.40 20.22
CA SER A 17 7.23 -1.13 21.44
C SER A 17 8.34 -0.11 21.17
N SER A 18 8.88 0.52 22.22
CA SER A 18 10.06 1.39 22.06
C SER A 18 11.23 0.66 21.39
N ARG A 19 11.39 -0.65 21.66
CA ARG A 19 12.45 -1.47 21.07
C ARG A 19 12.28 -1.61 19.56
N SER A 20 11.07 -1.95 19.09
CA SER A 20 10.82 -2.12 17.66
C SER A 20 10.87 -0.80 16.92
N LEU A 21 10.28 0.27 17.49
CA LEU A 21 10.38 1.61 16.91
C LEU A 21 11.83 2.08 16.80
N LYS A 22 12.63 1.86 17.83
CA LYS A 22 14.07 2.20 17.81
C LYS A 22 14.78 1.45 16.69
N PHE A 23 14.58 0.15 16.57
CA PHE A 23 15.18 -0.65 15.50
C PHE A 23 14.74 -0.18 14.10
N HIS A 24 13.43 0.00 13.88
CA HIS A 24 12.87 0.34 12.59
C HIS A 24 13.27 1.76 12.14
N TYR A 25 13.25 2.73 13.04
CA TYR A 25 13.60 4.12 12.71
C TYR A 25 15.12 4.38 12.80
N GLN A 26 15.77 4.06 13.93
CA GLN A 26 17.17 4.44 14.13
C GLN A 26 18.13 3.54 13.35
N ASP A 27 17.84 2.25 13.18
CA ASP A 27 18.75 1.34 12.49
C ASP A 27 18.39 1.23 11.01
N ILE A 28 17.16 0.80 10.69
CA ILE A 28 16.72 0.52 9.32
C ILE A 28 16.61 1.82 8.50
N GLN A 29 15.80 2.79 8.91
CA GLN A 29 15.62 4.01 8.12
C GLN A 29 16.90 4.87 8.07
N SER A 30 17.69 4.94 9.15
CA SER A 30 18.99 5.64 9.11
C SER A 30 20.01 4.98 8.20
N HIS A 31 19.99 3.65 8.08
CA HIS A 31 20.80 2.97 7.09
C HIS A 31 20.46 3.44 5.68
N TYR A 32 19.16 3.49 5.31
CA TYR A 32 18.76 3.99 4.00
C TYR A 32 19.15 5.45 3.77
N CYS A 33 19.00 6.33 4.76
CA CYS A 33 19.43 7.73 4.62
C CYS A 33 20.94 7.87 4.38
N ARG A 34 21.77 7.14 5.14
CA ARG A 34 23.24 7.13 4.91
C ARG A 34 23.58 6.59 3.53
N LYS A 35 22.92 5.49 3.13
CA LYS A 35 23.12 4.87 1.82
C LYS A 35 22.72 5.80 0.68
N LEU A 36 21.58 6.48 0.76
CA LEU A 36 21.14 7.39 -0.28
C LEU A 36 22.13 8.56 -0.44
N ASN A 37 22.58 9.16 0.67
CA ASN A 37 23.56 10.25 0.62
C ASN A 37 24.83 9.84 -0.13
N TYR A 38 25.34 8.63 0.13
CA TYR A 38 26.49 8.09 -0.59
C TYR A 38 26.20 7.86 -2.08
N LEU A 39 25.02 7.29 -2.40
CA LEU A 39 24.65 6.98 -3.77
C LEU A 39 24.39 8.21 -4.64
N LEU A 40 24.02 9.34 -4.04
CA LEU A 40 23.75 10.59 -4.77
C LEU A 40 25.01 11.43 -5.00
N GLU A 41 26.15 11.11 -4.37
CA GLU A 41 27.37 11.91 -4.49
C GLU A 41 27.87 12.00 -5.94
N GLY A 42 27.99 13.22 -6.46
CA GLY A 42 28.44 13.49 -7.82
C GLY A 42 27.37 13.24 -8.89
N THR A 43 26.12 12.99 -8.52
CA THR A 43 25.03 12.73 -9.47
C THR A 43 24.33 14.01 -9.94
N GLY A 44 24.49 15.13 -9.24
CA GLY A 44 23.74 16.37 -9.48
C GLY A 44 22.31 16.34 -8.91
N HIS A 45 21.93 15.29 -8.18
CA HIS A 45 20.63 15.12 -7.54
C HIS A 45 20.68 15.32 -6.01
N GLU A 46 21.83 15.67 -5.44
CA GLU A 46 22.10 15.74 -4.00
C GLU A 46 21.18 16.69 -3.23
N MET A 47 20.73 17.75 -3.91
CA MET A 47 19.87 18.79 -3.33
C MET A 47 18.41 18.70 -3.78
N ARG A 48 18.05 17.66 -4.54
CA ARG A 48 16.66 17.47 -4.99
C ARG A 48 15.77 16.96 -3.86
N ARG A 49 14.47 17.21 -4.00
CA ARG A 49 13.49 16.63 -3.09
C ARG A 49 13.44 15.11 -3.28
N LEU A 50 13.13 14.39 -2.22
CA LEU A 50 13.11 12.92 -2.24
C LEU A 50 12.11 12.39 -3.28
N GLU A 51 10.95 13.02 -3.40
CA GLU A 51 9.92 12.67 -4.38
C GLU A 51 10.41 12.90 -5.82
N GLU A 52 11.15 13.98 -6.08
CA GLU A 52 11.74 14.26 -7.40
C GLU A 52 12.76 13.20 -7.80
N ILE A 53 13.58 12.74 -6.83
CA ILE A 53 14.53 11.64 -7.02
C ILE A 53 13.76 10.34 -7.35
N ILE A 54 12.72 10.01 -6.58
CA ILE A 54 11.89 8.81 -6.80
C ILE A 54 11.28 8.82 -8.20
N VAL A 55 10.66 9.95 -8.60
CA VAL A 55 10.03 10.07 -9.92
C VAL A 55 11.06 9.95 -11.03
N PHE A 56 12.17 10.67 -10.94
CA PHE A 56 13.23 10.63 -11.94
C PHE A 56 13.77 9.21 -12.15
N TYR A 57 14.28 8.56 -11.11
CA TYR A 57 14.90 7.24 -11.26
C TYR A 57 13.90 6.15 -11.64
N ARG A 58 12.61 6.31 -11.29
CA ARG A 58 11.53 5.43 -11.77
C ARG A 58 11.27 5.61 -13.27
N GLU A 59 11.08 6.84 -13.73
CA GLU A 59 10.71 7.16 -15.11
C GLU A 59 11.79 6.73 -16.09
N TYR A 60 13.06 7.04 -15.78
CA TYR A 60 14.19 6.67 -16.62
C TYR A 60 14.62 5.21 -16.45
N ASN A 61 14.12 4.52 -15.42
CA ASN A 61 14.47 3.14 -15.10
C ASN A 61 15.99 2.89 -15.04
N VAL A 62 16.72 3.83 -14.45
CA VAL A 62 18.18 3.77 -14.24
C VAL A 62 18.50 3.69 -12.76
N ALA A 63 19.68 3.17 -12.42
CA ALA A 63 20.16 3.06 -11.04
C ALA A 63 19.07 2.61 -10.03
N PRO A 64 18.47 1.42 -10.21
CA PRO A 64 17.33 0.96 -9.40
C PRO A 64 17.64 0.93 -7.89
N HIS A 65 18.91 0.85 -7.50
CA HIS A 65 19.34 0.95 -6.11
C HIS A 65 19.14 2.36 -5.51
N ILE A 66 19.25 3.43 -6.31
CA ILE A 66 18.93 4.80 -5.87
C ILE A 66 17.42 4.93 -5.69
N PHE A 67 16.63 4.52 -6.70
CA PHE A 67 15.17 4.48 -6.61
C PHE A 67 14.70 3.70 -5.37
N ASN A 68 15.20 2.48 -5.16
CA ASN A 68 14.80 1.64 -4.03
C ASN A 68 15.16 2.30 -2.69
N THR A 69 16.37 2.86 -2.56
CA THR A 69 16.80 3.47 -1.30
C THR A 69 16.00 4.76 -1.02
N ALA A 70 15.80 5.61 -2.02
CA ALA A 70 14.99 6.82 -1.89
C ALA A 70 13.53 6.51 -1.54
N SER A 71 12.95 5.51 -2.22
CA SER A 71 11.58 5.08 -1.97
C SER A 71 11.41 4.49 -0.57
N MET A 72 12.36 3.69 -0.07
CA MET A 72 12.29 3.20 1.31
C MET A 72 12.30 4.35 2.32
N ILE A 73 13.12 5.39 2.13
CA ILE A 73 13.09 6.57 3.03
C ILE A 73 11.71 7.23 3.00
N TYR A 74 11.14 7.44 1.80
CA TYR A 74 9.81 8.04 1.65
C TYR A 74 8.74 7.20 2.33
N ASN A 75 8.68 5.90 2.06
CA ASN A 75 7.65 5.00 2.57
C ASN A 75 7.61 5.01 4.11
N HIS A 76 8.78 4.90 4.75
CA HIS A 76 8.88 4.95 6.20
C HIS A 76 8.47 6.33 6.74
N SER A 77 9.01 7.41 6.18
CA SER A 77 8.66 8.76 6.60
C SER A 77 7.17 9.06 6.48
N PHE A 78 6.54 8.59 5.41
CA PHE A 78 5.10 8.74 5.22
C PHE A 78 4.31 7.90 6.23
N MET A 79 4.68 6.62 6.43
CA MET A 79 4.04 5.76 7.43
C MET A 79 4.09 6.37 8.83
N TRP A 80 5.24 6.91 9.28
CA TRP A 80 5.33 7.48 10.63
C TRP A 80 4.36 8.63 10.85
N ILE A 81 4.10 9.44 9.83
CA ILE A 81 3.14 10.56 9.90
C ILE A 81 1.69 10.02 9.85
N CYS A 82 1.46 8.90 9.17
CA CYS A 82 0.17 8.21 9.14
C CYS A 82 -0.20 7.55 10.47
N MET A 83 0.70 7.55 11.46
CA MET A 83 0.48 6.91 12.75
C MET A 83 0.30 7.92 13.88
N SER A 84 -0.57 7.59 14.82
CA SER A 84 -0.80 8.29 16.08
C SER A 84 -0.94 7.23 17.20
N PRO A 85 -0.19 7.32 18.32
CA PRO A 85 -0.35 6.40 19.44
C PRO A 85 -1.81 6.30 19.91
N TYR A 86 -2.31 5.07 20.09
CA TYR A 86 -3.71 4.74 20.38
C TYR A 86 -4.75 5.17 19.34
N GLY A 87 -4.32 5.89 18.29
CA GLY A 87 -5.15 6.45 17.25
C GLY A 87 -6.18 7.47 17.75
N GLU A 88 -6.87 8.06 16.79
CA GLU A 88 -8.04 8.89 17.03
C GLU A 88 -9.16 8.46 16.09
N PRO A 89 -10.45 8.58 16.44
CA PRO A 89 -11.51 8.29 15.50
C PRO A 89 -11.51 9.29 14.34
N PRO A 90 -11.81 8.86 13.09
CA PRO A 90 -11.98 9.80 11.98
C PRO A 90 -13.14 10.76 12.24
N SER A 91 -13.07 11.95 11.63
CA SER A 91 -14.17 12.90 11.65
C SER A 91 -15.42 12.34 10.98
N ALA A 92 -16.57 12.97 11.21
CA ALA A 92 -17.81 12.58 10.52
C ALA A 92 -17.68 12.69 9.00
N TRP A 93 -16.93 13.69 8.51
CA TRP A 93 -16.66 13.85 7.09
C TRP A 93 -15.88 12.66 6.53
N MET A 94 -14.78 12.28 7.18
CA MET A 94 -13.96 11.15 6.73
C MET A 94 -14.70 9.82 6.83
N LYS A 95 -15.48 9.60 7.90
CA LYS A 95 -16.35 8.43 8.02
C LYS A 95 -17.31 8.32 6.84
N ASN A 96 -17.93 9.44 6.43
CA ASN A 96 -18.80 9.45 5.26
C ASN A 96 -18.03 9.12 3.98
N ILE A 97 -16.83 9.67 3.77
CA ILE A 97 -16.02 9.32 2.59
C ILE A 97 -15.66 7.83 2.58
N ILE A 98 -15.24 7.27 3.71
CA ILE A 98 -14.95 5.83 3.82
C ILE A 98 -16.21 5.01 3.51
N ASN A 99 -17.36 5.37 4.08
CA ASN A 99 -18.61 4.67 3.82
C ASN A 99 -19.02 4.74 2.34
N LEU A 100 -18.81 5.87 1.66
CA LEU A 100 -19.10 6.00 0.23
C LEU A 100 -18.21 5.13 -0.68
N ASN A 101 -16.99 4.81 -0.26
CA ASN A 101 -16.05 4.03 -1.08
C ASN A 101 -16.04 2.55 -0.71
N PHE A 102 -16.27 2.22 0.57
CA PHE A 102 -16.12 0.87 1.10
C PHE A 102 -17.41 0.33 1.72
N GLY A 103 -18.52 1.08 1.73
CA GLY A 103 -19.79 0.70 2.36
C GLY A 103 -19.83 0.93 3.88
N SER A 104 -18.75 0.62 4.58
CA SER A 104 -18.60 0.95 6.01
C SER A 104 -17.12 1.02 6.45
N MET A 105 -16.87 1.59 7.62
CA MET A 105 -15.55 1.56 8.27
C MET A 105 -15.09 0.12 8.56
N GLU A 106 -16.01 -0.75 8.96
CA GLU A 106 -15.74 -2.16 9.23
C GLU A 106 -15.34 -2.89 7.95
N ARG A 107 -16.03 -2.59 6.84
CA ARG A 107 -15.71 -3.17 5.53
C ARG A 107 -14.38 -2.62 4.97
N PHE A 108 -14.07 -1.35 5.18
CA PHE A 108 -12.74 -0.79 4.90
C PHE A 108 -11.65 -1.57 5.63
N LYS A 109 -11.78 -1.77 6.95
CA LYS A 109 -10.80 -2.52 7.75
C LYS A 109 -10.68 -3.98 7.30
N LEU A 110 -11.78 -4.62 6.94
CA LEU A 110 -11.78 -5.99 6.42
C LEU A 110 -11.02 -6.08 5.09
N ILE A 111 -11.31 -5.20 4.13
CA ILE A 111 -10.62 -5.19 2.83
C ILE A 111 -9.13 -4.88 3.02
N TRP A 112 -8.79 -3.91 3.88
CA TRP A 112 -7.41 -3.61 4.24
C TRP A 112 -6.67 -4.83 4.75
N LYS A 113 -7.25 -5.49 5.76
CA LYS A 113 -6.68 -6.70 6.37
C LYS A 113 -6.50 -7.81 5.34
N MET A 114 -7.51 -8.08 4.51
CA MET A 114 -7.41 -9.08 3.45
C MET A 114 -6.27 -8.77 2.47
N LYS A 115 -6.14 -7.51 2.02
CA LYS A 115 -5.06 -7.09 1.11
C LYS A 115 -3.68 -7.25 1.74
N CYS A 116 -3.52 -6.91 3.01
CA CYS A 116 -2.27 -7.12 3.74
C CYS A 116 -1.91 -8.61 3.84
N LEU A 117 -2.86 -9.46 4.23
CA LEU A 117 -2.61 -10.90 4.46
C LEU A 117 -2.41 -11.69 3.16
N GLN A 118 -2.97 -11.22 2.04
CA GLN A 118 -2.75 -11.80 0.71
C GLN A 118 -1.46 -11.30 0.05
N SER A 119 -0.81 -10.28 0.60
CA SER A 119 0.49 -9.82 0.10
C SER A 119 1.55 -10.88 0.35
N PHE A 120 2.41 -11.12 -0.64
CA PHE A 120 3.49 -12.08 -0.52
C PHE A 120 4.85 -11.38 -0.51
N GLY A 121 5.68 -11.74 0.47
CA GLY A 121 7.00 -11.17 0.66
C GLY A 121 6.98 -9.73 1.19
N CYS A 122 8.10 -9.04 1.01
CA CYS A 122 8.31 -7.66 1.44
C CYS A 122 7.39 -6.72 0.68
N SER A 123 6.47 -6.04 1.36
CA SER A 123 5.45 -5.21 0.72
C SER A 123 5.02 -4.01 1.57
N TRP A 124 4.20 -3.15 0.97
CA TRP A 124 3.55 -2.03 1.63
C TRP A 124 2.07 -2.01 1.24
N CYS A 125 1.18 -1.71 2.19
CA CYS A 125 -0.24 -1.49 1.93
C CYS A 125 -0.55 0.00 2.02
N TRP A 126 -1.35 0.51 1.08
CA TRP A 126 -1.62 1.93 0.94
C TRP A 126 -3.12 2.19 0.83
N LEU A 127 -3.58 3.25 1.48
CA LEU A 127 -4.82 3.91 1.07
C LEU A 127 -4.41 5.01 0.09
N VAL A 128 -5.02 5.04 -1.08
CA VAL A 128 -4.79 6.09 -2.08
C VAL A 128 -6.11 6.74 -2.46
N GLU A 129 -6.06 8.02 -2.78
CA GLU A 129 -7.06 8.63 -3.66
C GLU A 129 -6.64 8.35 -5.12
N ASN A 130 -7.61 7.97 -5.93
CA ASN A 130 -7.49 7.52 -7.31
C ASN A 130 -8.68 8.01 -8.13
N ASP A 131 -8.51 9.12 -8.87
CA ASP A 131 -9.53 9.73 -9.74
C ASP A 131 -10.89 9.96 -9.07
N GLY A 132 -10.86 10.64 -7.93
CA GLY A 132 -12.03 10.89 -7.09
C GLY A 132 -12.53 9.65 -6.36
N ARG A 133 -11.69 8.63 -6.11
CA ARG A 133 -12.10 7.45 -5.34
C ARG A 133 -11.04 7.04 -4.36
N LEU A 134 -11.44 6.36 -3.30
CA LEU A 134 -10.50 5.73 -2.39
C LEU A 134 -10.27 4.27 -2.80
N ASP A 135 -9.01 3.87 -2.87
CA ASP A 135 -8.61 2.50 -3.18
C ASP A 135 -7.52 1.99 -2.22
N ILE A 136 -7.46 0.68 -2.03
CA ILE A 136 -6.44 0.00 -1.23
C ILE A 136 -5.54 -0.78 -2.17
N VAL A 137 -4.29 -0.32 -2.29
CA VAL A 137 -3.28 -0.92 -3.16
C VAL A 137 -2.12 -1.49 -2.36
N VAL A 138 -1.52 -2.56 -2.86
CA VAL A 138 -0.32 -3.17 -2.30
C VAL A 138 0.82 -3.01 -3.28
N SER A 139 1.99 -2.65 -2.79
CA SER A 139 3.21 -2.55 -3.58
C SER A 139 4.29 -3.48 -3.05
N ALA A 140 5.06 -4.08 -3.96
CA ALA A 140 6.16 -4.95 -3.60
C ALA A 140 7.45 -4.15 -3.32
N ASN A 141 8.25 -4.64 -2.39
CA ASN A 141 9.57 -4.14 -2.04
C ASN A 141 9.55 -2.64 -1.69
N ALA A 142 10.27 -1.82 -2.45
CA ALA A 142 10.36 -0.37 -2.24
C ALA A 142 9.33 0.42 -3.07
N ALA A 143 8.56 -0.23 -3.96
CA ALA A 143 7.63 0.48 -4.82
C ALA A 143 6.59 1.25 -4.00
N ASN A 144 6.17 2.40 -4.52
CA ASN A 144 5.16 3.25 -3.90
C ASN A 144 4.30 4.00 -4.94
N PRO A 145 3.20 4.64 -4.53
CA PRO A 145 2.34 5.43 -5.42
C PRO A 145 2.94 6.75 -5.93
N VAL A 146 4.04 7.24 -5.35
CA VAL A 146 4.59 8.58 -5.64
C VAL A 146 4.85 8.79 -7.13
N GLY A 147 4.27 9.87 -7.65
CA GLY A 147 4.40 10.30 -9.05
C GLY A 147 3.79 9.34 -10.06
N ARG A 148 3.04 8.33 -9.63
CA ARG A 148 2.17 7.56 -10.53
C ARG A 148 0.95 8.43 -10.81
N ALA A 149 0.64 8.58 -12.09
CA ALA A 149 -0.50 9.38 -12.51
C ALA A 149 -1.76 8.96 -11.73
N ARG A 150 -2.43 9.96 -11.14
CA ARG A 150 -3.71 9.83 -10.43
C ARG A 150 -3.68 9.07 -9.12
N LEU A 151 -2.54 8.60 -8.62
CA LEU A 151 -2.48 7.92 -7.31
C LEU A 151 -1.90 8.85 -6.24
N ASN A 152 -2.75 9.32 -5.34
CA ASN A 152 -2.37 10.17 -4.23
C ASN A 152 -2.36 9.36 -2.92
N PRO A 153 -1.19 9.08 -2.32
CA PRO A 153 -1.12 8.29 -1.09
C PRO A 153 -1.69 9.07 0.11
N LEU A 154 -2.50 8.38 0.91
CA LEU A 154 -3.18 8.90 2.10
C LEU A 154 -2.79 8.15 3.38
N LEU A 155 -2.64 6.81 3.30
CA LEU A 155 -2.03 5.97 4.35
C LEU A 155 -0.97 5.07 3.73
N ALA A 156 0.01 4.67 4.55
CA ALA A 156 0.93 3.59 4.23
C ALA A 156 1.20 2.74 5.46
N MET A 157 1.25 1.42 5.29
CA MET A 157 1.64 0.44 6.30
C MET A 157 2.78 -0.41 5.74
N ASP A 158 3.86 -0.53 6.50
CA ASP A 158 4.98 -1.42 6.20
C ASP A 158 4.59 -2.88 6.52
N LEU A 159 4.72 -3.78 5.54
CA LEU A 159 4.48 -5.22 5.71
C LEU A 159 5.77 -6.03 5.56
N TRP A 160 6.93 -5.37 5.62
CA TRP A 160 8.19 -6.08 5.75
C TRP A 160 8.31 -6.74 7.12
N GLU A 161 8.91 -7.93 7.18
CA GLU A 161 9.10 -8.68 8.42
C GLU A 161 9.81 -7.88 9.51
N HIS A 162 10.75 -7.00 9.14
CA HIS A 162 11.44 -6.13 10.10
C HIS A 162 10.50 -5.20 10.87
N ALA A 163 9.31 -4.90 10.32
CA ALA A 163 8.35 -3.99 10.94
C ALA A 163 7.66 -4.66 12.14
N TYR A 164 7.36 -5.95 12.08
CA TYR A 164 6.52 -6.59 13.08
C TYR A 164 7.18 -7.75 13.84
N MET A 165 8.24 -8.37 13.30
CA MET A 165 8.79 -9.60 13.88
C MET A 165 9.26 -9.44 15.33
N ILE A 166 9.71 -8.24 15.76
CA ILE A 166 10.17 -8.00 17.13
C ILE A 166 9.03 -8.13 18.15
N ASP A 167 7.85 -7.60 17.85
CA ASP A 167 6.72 -7.54 18.80
C ASP A 167 5.65 -8.62 18.53
N TYR A 168 5.59 -9.15 17.30
CA TYR A 168 4.54 -10.07 16.86
C TYR A 168 5.05 -11.45 16.45
N GLY A 169 6.36 -11.61 16.20
CA GLY A 169 6.86 -12.81 15.54
C GLY A 169 6.13 -13.03 14.22
N THR A 170 5.60 -14.24 13.99
CA THR A 170 4.87 -14.59 12.76
C THR A 170 3.41 -14.14 12.74
N ASP A 171 2.90 -13.51 13.80
CA ASP A 171 1.49 -13.09 13.93
C ASP A 171 1.24 -11.75 13.20
N VAL A 172 1.35 -11.78 11.88
CA VAL A 172 1.13 -10.61 11.00
C VAL A 172 -0.32 -10.11 11.07
N GLU A 173 -1.27 -11.01 11.36
CA GLU A 173 -2.68 -10.66 11.51
C GLU A 173 -2.89 -9.71 12.69
N ARG A 174 -2.34 -10.04 13.86
CA ARG A 174 -2.39 -9.16 15.03
C ARG A 174 -1.66 -7.84 14.81
N TYR A 175 -0.57 -7.86 14.05
CA TYR A 175 0.14 -6.63 13.66
C TYR A 175 -0.77 -5.70 12.83
N VAL A 176 -1.41 -6.23 11.79
CA VAL A 176 -2.33 -5.47 10.93
C VAL A 176 -3.51 -4.90 11.73
N GLU A 177 -4.10 -5.71 12.62
CA GLU A 177 -5.21 -5.27 13.47
C GLU A 177 -4.82 -4.15 14.42
N ASN A 178 -3.66 -4.27 15.09
CA ASN A 178 -3.16 -3.21 15.95
C ASN A 178 -2.79 -1.97 15.14
N TRP A 179 -2.18 -2.12 13.96
CA TRP A 179 -1.77 -1.01 13.11
C TRP A 179 -2.97 -0.14 12.72
N LEU A 180 -4.09 -0.77 12.33
CA LEU A 180 -5.35 -0.09 12.02
C LEU A 180 -5.94 0.72 13.19
N ARG A 181 -5.52 0.45 14.44
CA ARG A 181 -5.94 1.21 15.62
C ARG A 181 -5.10 2.47 15.83
N CYS A 182 -3.92 2.57 15.22
CA CYS A 182 -3.02 3.72 15.36
C CYS A 182 -3.07 4.67 14.16
N ILE A 183 -4.10 4.61 13.32
CA ILE A 183 -4.21 5.51 12.18
C ILE A 183 -4.35 6.97 12.68
N ASN A 184 -3.51 7.85 12.14
CA ASN A 184 -3.65 9.28 12.27
C ASN A 184 -4.66 9.80 11.23
N TRP A 185 -5.95 9.69 11.54
CA TRP A 185 -7.01 10.12 10.62
C TRP A 185 -6.98 11.62 10.33
N GLN A 186 -6.49 12.46 11.26
CA GLN A 186 -6.34 13.90 11.00
C GLN A 186 -5.39 14.15 9.82
N PHE A 187 -4.27 13.43 9.74
CA PHE A 187 -3.35 13.53 8.62
C PHE A 187 -3.98 13.07 7.31
N VAL A 188 -4.67 11.92 7.34
CA VAL A 188 -5.36 11.32 6.19
C VAL A 188 -6.38 12.30 5.60
N GLU A 189 -7.18 12.91 6.48
CA GLU A 189 -8.17 13.92 6.14
C GLU A 189 -7.54 15.17 5.54
N ALA A 190 -6.49 15.69 6.17
CA ALA A 190 -5.77 16.85 5.69
C ALA A 190 -5.09 16.62 4.33
N MET A 191 -4.62 15.39 4.06
CA MET A 191 -4.08 15.02 2.75
C MET A 191 -5.18 14.95 1.70
N LEU A 192 -6.30 14.30 2.01
CA LEU A 192 -7.41 14.18 1.08
C LEU A 192 -8.01 15.55 0.72
N GLN A 193 -8.13 16.47 1.68
CA GLN A 193 -8.64 17.84 1.44
C GLN A 193 -7.73 18.71 0.57
N LYS A 194 -6.42 18.39 0.49
CA LYS A 194 -5.47 19.13 -0.37
C LYS A 194 -5.54 18.71 -1.83
N ILE A 195 -6.04 17.51 -2.09
CA ILE A 195 -6.28 17.03 -3.44
C ILE A 195 -7.53 17.80 -3.89
N GLU A 196 -7.36 18.74 -4.84
CA GLU A 196 -8.45 19.60 -5.33
C GLU A 196 -9.71 18.75 -5.58
N PRO A 197 -10.91 19.21 -5.17
CA PRO A 197 -12.08 18.38 -5.23
C PRO A 197 -12.40 18.03 -6.68
N HIS A 198 -12.09 16.79 -7.08
CA HIS A 198 -12.77 16.21 -8.22
C HIS A 198 -14.26 16.22 -7.87
N PRO A 199 -15.15 16.76 -8.73
CA PRO A 199 -16.56 16.86 -8.42
C PRO A 199 -17.11 15.46 -8.22
N ASN A 200 -17.40 15.16 -6.95
CA ASN A 200 -17.94 13.91 -6.42
C ASN A 200 -16.93 12.77 -6.37
N ILE A 201 -16.59 12.38 -5.13
CA ILE A 201 -16.04 11.06 -4.90
C ILE A 201 -17.10 10.03 -5.29
N VAL A 202 -16.82 9.18 -6.28
CA VAL A 202 -17.84 8.33 -6.92
C VAL A 202 -17.77 6.92 -6.31
N PRO A 203 -18.89 6.28 -5.91
CA PRO A 203 -18.87 4.95 -5.31
C PRO A 203 -18.24 3.87 -6.21
N HIS A 204 -17.78 2.77 -5.61
CA HIS A 204 -17.22 1.63 -6.33
C HIS A 204 -18.30 0.97 -7.22
N PRO A 205 -17.99 0.54 -8.46
CA PRO A 205 -18.97 -0.06 -9.41
C PRO A 205 -19.74 -1.29 -8.91
N TRP A 206 -19.39 -1.87 -7.77
CA TRP A 206 -20.12 -3.02 -7.21
C TRP A 206 -21.41 -2.62 -6.48
N GLU A 207 -21.66 -1.32 -6.25
CA GLU A 207 -22.91 -0.86 -5.63
C GLU A 207 -24.08 -0.68 -6.61
N ASN A 208 -23.82 -0.75 -7.92
CA ASN A 208 -24.86 -0.67 -8.97
C ASN A 208 -25.22 -2.04 -9.57
N VAL A 209 -25.10 -3.12 -8.81
CA VAL A 209 -25.68 -4.41 -9.23
C VAL A 209 -27.15 -4.41 -8.84
N PRO A 210 -28.11 -4.38 -9.79
CA PRO A 210 -29.51 -4.56 -9.46
C PRO A 210 -29.72 -6.01 -9.02
N GLY A 211 -30.19 -6.21 -7.79
CA GLY A 211 -30.68 -7.50 -7.32
C GLY A 211 -29.81 -8.14 -6.24
N GLU A 212 -30.28 -8.03 -5.00
CA GLU A 212 -30.16 -9.14 -4.06
C GLU A 212 -30.82 -10.37 -4.69
N GLU A 213 -30.04 -11.28 -5.25
CA GLU A 213 -30.40 -12.70 -5.24
C GLU A 213 -29.24 -13.47 -4.62
N SER A 214 -29.57 -14.17 -3.54
CA SER A 214 -28.72 -15.05 -2.78
C SER A 214 -27.95 -16.02 -3.67
N ILE A 215 -26.62 -15.92 -3.69
CA ILE A 215 -25.77 -17.01 -4.19
C ILE A 215 -25.83 -18.12 -3.14
N ASN A 216 -26.65 -19.13 -3.39
CA ASN A 216 -26.63 -20.39 -2.65
C ASN A 216 -25.33 -21.12 -2.99
N VAL A 217 -24.41 -21.17 -2.03
CA VAL A 217 -23.25 -22.07 -2.09
C VAL A 217 -23.78 -23.49 -1.95
N LEU A 218 -23.98 -24.21 -3.07
CA LEU A 218 -23.96 -25.69 -3.12
C LEU A 218 -24.16 -26.35 -4.52
N THR A 219 -24.09 -25.64 -5.67
CA THR A 219 -24.30 -26.33 -6.98
C THR A 219 -23.37 -25.95 -8.13
N ASP A 220 -22.17 -25.40 -7.91
CA ASP A 220 -21.20 -25.20 -9.00
C ASP A 220 -19.93 -26.06 -8.79
N PRO A 221 -19.43 -26.78 -9.81
CA PRO A 221 -18.39 -27.78 -9.65
C PRO A 221 -17.03 -27.14 -9.37
N SER A 222 -16.12 -27.91 -8.76
CA SER A 222 -14.86 -27.41 -8.21
C SER A 222 -13.99 -26.66 -9.24
N PRO A 223 -13.11 -25.74 -8.79
CA PRO A 223 -12.26 -24.91 -9.64
C PRO A 223 -11.32 -25.69 -10.58
N GLU A 224 -11.18 -27.01 -10.37
CA GLU A 224 -10.30 -27.88 -11.15
C GLU A 224 -10.83 -28.10 -12.58
N ASN A 225 -12.15 -28.00 -12.80
CA ASN A 225 -12.74 -28.21 -14.13
C ASN A 225 -12.62 -27.01 -15.06
N VAL A 226 -12.59 -25.79 -14.53
CA VAL A 226 -12.51 -24.55 -15.33
C VAL A 226 -11.12 -24.38 -15.95
N VAL A 227 -10.08 -24.87 -15.27
CA VAL A 227 -8.69 -24.78 -15.77
C VAL A 227 -8.47 -25.78 -16.91
N ALA A 228 -9.06 -26.98 -16.85
CA ALA A 228 -8.88 -28.02 -17.87
C ALA A 228 -9.48 -27.63 -19.25
N GLU A 229 -10.62 -26.92 -19.26
CA GLU A 229 -11.25 -26.47 -20.52
C GLU A 229 -10.51 -25.31 -21.19
N ALA A 230 -9.82 -24.46 -20.42
CA ALA A 230 -9.02 -23.36 -20.96
C ALA A 230 -7.78 -23.88 -21.71
N TYR A 231 -7.11 -24.90 -21.17
CA TYR A 231 -5.92 -25.50 -21.81
C TYR A 231 -6.23 -26.27 -23.10
N GLN A 232 -7.38 -26.94 -23.20
CA GLN A 232 -7.77 -27.64 -24.43
C GLN A 232 -8.24 -26.73 -25.58
N LYS A 233 -8.46 -25.44 -25.29
CA LYS A 233 -8.84 -24.45 -26.30
C LYS A 233 -7.62 -23.82 -26.97
N GLU A 234 -6.55 -23.56 -26.20
CA GLU A 234 -5.28 -23.04 -26.74
C GLU A 234 -4.52 -24.04 -27.63
N GLU A 235 -4.66 -25.35 -27.41
CA GLU A 235 -4.02 -26.38 -28.27
C GLU A 235 -4.74 -26.56 -29.62
N ARG A 236 -6.02 -26.18 -29.74
CA ARG A 236 -6.78 -26.29 -31.00
C ARG A 236 -6.57 -25.11 -31.95
N ASP A 237 -6.14 -23.96 -31.43
CA ASP A 237 -5.97 -22.73 -32.22
C ASP A 237 -4.53 -22.54 -32.77
N ASN A 238 -3.64 -23.53 -32.59
CA ASN A 238 -2.22 -23.45 -32.95
C ASN A 238 -1.70 -24.58 -33.87
N GLU A 239 -2.58 -25.28 -34.61
CA GLU A 239 -2.10 -26.15 -35.70
C GLU A 239 -1.64 -25.29 -36.91
N PRO A 240 -0.40 -25.45 -37.40
CA PRO A 240 0.05 -24.75 -38.60
C PRO A 240 -0.54 -25.39 -39.86
N ASP A 241 -1.17 -24.57 -40.72
CA ASP A 241 -1.61 -24.96 -42.06
C ASP A 241 -0.42 -25.43 -42.91
N ASP A 242 -0.37 -26.74 -43.21
CA ASP A 242 0.54 -27.34 -44.18
C ASP A 242 0.23 -26.82 -45.60
N ILE A 243 1.10 -25.96 -46.14
CA ILE A 243 1.10 -25.59 -47.56
C ILE A 243 2.54 -25.64 -48.11
N TYR A 244 2.84 -26.71 -48.84
CA TYR A 244 3.76 -26.67 -49.98
C TYR A 244 3.25 -27.62 -51.07
N PRO A 245 3.07 -27.17 -52.33
CA PRO A 245 2.83 -28.05 -53.46
C PRO A 245 4.14 -28.52 -54.12
N ASP A 246 4.04 -29.68 -54.77
CA ASP A 246 5.04 -30.54 -55.43
C ASP A 246 6.27 -29.90 -56.10
#